data_AF-A0A3B9MDX8-F1
#
_entry.id   AF-A0A3B9MDX8-F1
#
_cell.length_a   1.000
_cell.length_b   1.000
_cell.length_c   1.000
_cell.angle_alpha   90.00
_cell.angle_beta   90.00
_cell.angle_gamma   90.00
#
_symmetry.space_group_name_H-M   'P 1'
#
loop_
_entity.id
_entity.type
_entity.pdbx_description
1 polymer ?
#
loop_
_entity_poly.entity_id
_entity_poly.type
_entity_poly.pdbx_seq_one_letter_code
_entity_poly.pdbx_strand_id
1 'polypeptide(L)' 'MATFKKFEEIECWKKARELTRRIYKVSSKQPIARDFGLKDQIRRAAVSVMSNIAEGYEVV' A
#
# COMPACT_ATOMS: atom_id res chain seq x y z
N MET A 1 5.35 26.02 -4.13
CA MET A 1 5.03 24.58 -4.13
C MET A 1 5.51 24.01 -2.82
N ALA A 2 4.70 23.22 -2.11
CA ALA A 2 5.17 22.53 -0.93
C ALA A 2 6.13 21.41 -1.37
N THR A 3 7.42 21.60 -1.13
CA THR A 3 8.42 20.56 -1.35
C THR A 3 8.35 19.62 -0.15
N PHE A 4 7.79 18.43 -0.36
CA PHE A 4 7.87 17.35 0.63
C PHE A 4 9.35 17.05 0.91
N LYS A 5 9.72 16.84 2.18
CA LYS A 5 11.09 16.47 2.56
C LYS A 5 11.30 14.96 2.62
N LYS A 6 10.20 14.21 2.67
CA LYS A 6 10.16 12.74 2.64
C LYS A 6 8.86 12.27 2.00
N PHE A 7 8.86 11.11 1.35
CA PHE A 7 7.66 10.54 0.75
C PHE A 7 6.54 10.27 1.77
N GLU A 8 6.87 10.04 3.05
CA GLU A 8 5.87 9.82 4.10
C GLU A 8 5.02 11.06 4.42
N GLU A 9 5.46 12.25 4.01
CA GLU A 9 4.69 13.48 4.13
C GLU A 9 3.54 13.55 3.10
N ILE A 10 3.65 12.80 2.00
CA ILE A 10 2.66 12.76 0.92
C ILE A 10 1.37 12.11 1.43
N GLU A 11 0.26 12.85 1.37
CA GLU A 11 -1.05 12.34 1.81
C GLU A 11 -1.48 11.07 1.05
N CYS A 12 -1.22 10.99 -0.25
CA CYS A 12 -1.48 9.78 -1.03
C CYS A 12 -0.72 8.56 -0.51
N TRP A 13 0.54 8.73 -0.06
CA TRP A 13 1.32 7.63 0.54
C TRP A 13 0.71 7.17 1.86
N LYS A 14 0.30 8.12 2.72
CA LYS A 14 -0.37 7.81 4.00
C LYS A 14 -1.68 7.04 3.78
N LYS A 15 -2.47 7.44 2.79
CA LYS A 15 -3.71 6.74 2.39
C LYS A 15 -3.43 5.35 1.83
N ALA A 16 -2.40 5.18 1.01
CA ALA A 16 -1.96 3.87 0.53
C ALA A 16 -1.52 2.94 1.68
N ARG A 17 -0.85 3.49 2.70
CA ARG A 17 -0.49 2.75 3.92
C ARG A 17 -1.69 2.30 4.72
N GLU A 18 -2.69 3.16 4.87
CA GLU A 18 -3.95 2.81 5.52
C GLU A 18 -4.69 1.71 4.74
N LEU A 19 -4.80 1.86 3.42
CA LEU A 19 -5.41 0.86 2.54
C LEU A 19 -4.71 -0.50 2.66
N THR A 20 -3.38 -0.52 2.66
CA THR A 20 -2.59 -1.73 2.82
C THR A 20 -2.92 -2.43 4.14
N ARG A 21 -2.94 -1.69 5.26
CA ARG A 21 -3.34 -2.25 6.57
C ARG A 21 -4.75 -2.86 6.54
N ARG A 22 -5.71 -2.18 5.90
CA ARG A 22 -7.08 -2.69 5.75
C ARG A 22 -7.12 -3.97 4.92
N ILE A 23 -6.37 -4.04 3.82
CA ILE A 23 -6.26 -5.24 2.98
C ILE A 23 -5.64 -6.40 3.75
N TYR A 24 -4.58 -6.18 4.53
CA TYR A 24 -4.01 -7.22 5.40
C TYR A 24 -5.03 -7.72 6.44
N LYS A 25 -5.81 -6.81 7.03
CA LYS A 25 -6.86 -7.16 8.02
C LYS A 25 -7.98 -7.98 7.41
N VAL A 26 -8.47 -7.61 6.22
CA VAL A 26 -9.58 -8.32 5.54
C VAL A 26 -9.09 -9.65 4.95
N SER A 27 -7.93 -9.67 4.31
CA SER A 27 -7.35 -10.86 3.69
C SER A 27 -6.86 -11.92 4.69
N SER A 28 -6.73 -11.56 5.97
CA SER A 28 -6.44 -12.51 7.06
C SER A 28 -7.70 -13.16 7.63
N LYS A 29 -8.90 -12.79 7.16
CA LYS A 29 -10.18 -13.38 7.58
C LYS A 29 -10.72 -14.34 6.53
N GLN A 30 -11.53 -15.29 6.97
CA GLN A 30 -12.25 -16.17 6.06
C GLN A 30 -13.26 -15.37 5.22
N PRO A 31 -13.50 -15.74 3.94
CA PRO A 31 -12.91 -16.88 3.23
C PRO A 31 -11.52 -16.59 2.61
N ILE A 32 -11.14 -15.32 2.49
CA ILE A 32 -9.91 -14.90 1.76
C ILE A 32 -8.63 -15.48 2.40
N ALA A 33 -8.63 -15.69 3.71
CA ALA A 33 -7.50 -16.30 4.41
C ALA A 33 -7.06 -17.65 3.83
N ARG A 34 -8.01 -18.45 3.32
CA ARG A 34 -7.81 -19.76 2.69
C ARG A 34 -7.60 -19.70 1.18
N ASP A 35 -7.97 -18.61 0.54
CA ASP A 35 -7.64 -18.35 -0.87
C ASP A 35 -6.24 -17.74 -0.95
N PHE A 36 -5.22 -18.61 -1.03
CA PHE A 36 -3.82 -18.18 -1.05
C PHE A 36 -3.49 -17.32 -2.27
N GLY A 37 -4.10 -17.59 -3.43
CA GLY A 37 -3.88 -16.84 -4.66
C GLY A 37 -4.43 -15.42 -4.57
N LEU A 38 -5.72 -15.29 -4.22
CA LEU A 38 -6.35 -13.98 -4.05
C LEU A 38 -5.67 -13.18 -2.94
N LYS A 39 -5.40 -13.80 -1.79
CA LYS A 39 -4.73 -13.16 -0.64
C LYS A 39 -3.37 -12.58 -1.02
N ASP A 40 -2.56 -13.32 -1.77
CA ASP A 40 -1.25 -12.86 -2.20
C ASP A 40 -1.35 -11.70 -3.20
N GLN A 41 -2.17 -11.85 -4.25
CA GLN A 41 -2.34 -10.84 -5.29
C GLN A 41 -2.80 -9.49 -4.72
N ILE A 42 -3.82 -9.49 -3.86
CA ILE A 42 -4.34 -8.23 -3.30
C ILE A 42 -3.37 -7.57 -2.33
N ARG A 43 -2.58 -8.35 -1.57
CA ARG A 43 -1.57 -7.81 -0.64
C ARG A 43 -0.43 -7.17 -1.42
N ARG A 44 0.08 -7.84 -2.46
CA ARG A 44 1.15 -7.29 -3.31
C ARG A 44 0.69 -6.05 -4.07
N ALA A 45 -0.53 -6.06 -4.60
CA ALA A 45 -1.10 -4.89 -5.26
C ALA A 45 -1.20 -3.69 -4.30
N ALA A 46 -1.63 -3.91 -3.05
CA ALA A 46 -1.72 -2.85 -2.04
C ALA A 46 -0.35 -2.24 -1.69
N VAL A 47 0.65 -3.10 -1.46
CA VAL A 47 2.02 -2.68 -1.17
C VAL A 47 2.62 -1.91 -2.34
N SER A 48 2.37 -2.37 -3.57
CA SER A 48 2.86 -1.73 -4.80
C SER A 48 2.49 -0.24 -4.87
N VAL A 49 1.29 0.15 -4.44
CA VAL A 49 0.88 1.57 -4.45
C VAL A 49 1.79 2.43 -3.58
N MET A 50 2.11 1.98 -2.35
CA MET A 50 3.04 2.72 -1.48
C MET A 50 4.44 2.78 -2.08
N SER A 51 4.93 1.65 -2.61
CA SER A 51 6.26 1.54 -3.20
C SER A 51 6.41 2.46 -4.41
N ASN A 52 5.43 2.53 -5.31
CA ASN A 52 5.48 3.40 -6.48
C ASN A 52 5.45 4.88 -6.11
N ILE A 53 4.75 5.27 -5.03
CA ILE A 53 4.76 6.67 -4.56
C ILE A 53 6.13 7.02 -3.97
N ALA A 54 6.74 6.10 -3.21
CA ALA A 54 8.07 6.32 -2.65
C ALA A 54 9.14 6.36 -3.76
N GLU A 55 9.09 5.44 -4.72
CA GLU A 55 9.98 5.41 -5.87
C GLU A 55 9.85 6.69 -6.71
N GLY A 56 8.62 7.11 -7.03
CA GLY A 56 8.38 8.36 -7.75
C GLY A 56 8.83 9.62 -7.00
N TYR A 57 8.94 9.57 -5.67
CA TYR A 57 9.51 10.66 -4.86
C TYR A 57 11.04 10.69 -4.92
N GLU A 58 11.72 9.54 -4.96
CA GLU A 58 13.19 9.45 -5.04
C GLU A 58 13.75 9.77 -6.43
N VAL A 59 12.94 9.60 -7.48
CA VAL A 59 13.33 9.86 -8.87
C VAL A 59 13.24 11.36 -9.25
N VAL A 60 12.62 12.19 -8.39
CA VAL A 60 12.40 13.64 -8.61
C VAL A 60 13.30 14.47 -7.69
#